data_AF-A0A658NJ27-F1
#
_entry.id   AF-A0A658NJ27-F1
#
_cell.length_a   1.000
_cell.length_b   1.000
_cell.length_c   1.000
_cell.angle_alpha   90.00
_cell.angle_beta   90.00
_cell.angle_gamma   90.00
#
_symmetry.space_group_name_H-M   'P 1'
#
loop_
_entity.id
_entity.type
_entity.pdbx_description
1 polymer ?
#
loop_
_entity_poly.entity_id
_entity_poly.type
_entity_poly.pdbx_seq_one_letter_code
_entity_poly.pdbx_strand_id
1 'polypeptide(L)'
;NKEFAYRQFKNGDIKIMISTKAFGMGVDISDIQVVYHHAPSGLLPDYVQEIGRVARRQGINGFASLNYSSQDQRYTKALHGMSAL
;
A
#
# COMPACT_ATOMS: atom_id res chain seq x y z
N ASN A 1 9.87 3.41 -14.58
CA ASN A 1 10.73 2.27 -14.22
C ASN A 1 10.57 1.98 -12.72
N LYS A 2 10.06 0.80 -12.33
CA LYS A 2 9.74 0.42 -10.93
C LYS A 2 10.93 0.60 -9.99
N GLU A 3 12.10 0.13 -10.43
CA GLU A 3 13.33 0.10 -9.64
C GLU A 3 13.85 1.51 -9.34
N PHE A 4 13.75 2.41 -10.32
CA PHE A 4 14.11 3.81 -10.14
C PHE A 4 13.22 4.48 -9.07
N ALA A 5 11.89 4.35 -9.19
CA ALA A 5 10.96 4.95 -8.22
C ALA A 5 11.16 4.39 -6.81
N TYR A 6 11.39 3.08 -6.69
CA TYR A 6 11.73 2.44 -5.42
C TYR A 6 12.99 3.03 -4.79
N ARG A 7 14.10 3.14 -5.56
CA ARG A 7 15.35 3.70 -5.04
C ARG A 7 15.21 5.14 -4.60
N GLN A 8 14.56 6.00 -5.40
CA GLN A 8 14.31 7.39 -5.02
C GLN A 8 13.51 7.48 -3.72
N PHE A 9 12.51 6.61 -3.51
CA PHE A 9 11.70 6.62 -2.29
C PHE A 9 12.49 6.10 -1.09
N LYS A 10 13.23 5.01 -1.26
CA LYS A 10 14.05 4.41 -0.20
C LYS A 10 15.16 5.33 0.27
N ASN A 11 15.79 6.08 -0.66
CA ASN A 11 16.81 7.06 -0.34
C ASN A 11 16.23 8.35 0.26
N GLY A 12 14.91 8.53 0.18
CA GLY A 12 14.23 9.72 0.68
C GLY A 12 14.26 10.91 -0.28
N ASP A 13 14.72 10.72 -1.53
CA ASP A 13 14.69 11.72 -2.60
C ASP A 13 13.25 12.07 -3.02
N ILE A 14 12.34 11.09 -2.93
CA ILE A 14 10.89 11.31 -3.00
C ILE A 14 10.23 10.87 -1.70
N LYS A 15 9.26 11.65 -1.24
CA LYS A 15 8.56 11.41 0.03
C LYS A 15 7.24 10.67 -0.10
N ILE A 16 6.69 10.62 -1.31
CA ILE A 16 5.39 10.02 -1.60
C ILE A 16 5.52 9.07 -2.77
N MET A 17 4.96 7.88 -2.61
CA MET A 17 4.88 6.86 -3.63
C MET A 17 3.42 6.50 -3.86
N ILE A 18 2.95 6.69 -5.09
CA ILE A 18 1.62 6.28 -5.51
C ILE A 18 1.77 4.96 -6.26
N SER A 19 1.07 3.92 -5.82
CA SER A 19 1.23 2.60 -6.42
C SER A 19 0.00 1.73 -6.22
N THR A 20 -0.20 0.76 -7.12
CA THR A 20 -1.16 -0.32 -6.93
C THR A 20 -0.54 -1.44 -6.09
N LYS A 21 -1.37 -2.36 -5.57
CA LYS A 21 -0.96 -3.55 -4.80
C LYS A 21 0.26 -4.28 -5.40
N ALA A 22 0.28 -4.46 -6.72
CA ALA A 22 1.34 -5.16 -7.46
C ALA A 22 2.73 -4.51 -7.31
N PHE A 23 2.80 -3.20 -7.05
CA PHE A 23 4.07 -2.55 -6.79
C PHE A 23 4.61 -2.92 -5.41
N GLY A 24 3.76 -2.88 -4.37
CA GLY A 24 4.16 -3.11 -2.98
C GLY A 24 4.63 -4.54 -2.73
N MET A 25 4.01 -5.53 -3.39
CA MET A 25 4.38 -6.94 -3.23
C MET A 25 5.86 -7.18 -3.62
N GLY A 26 6.63 -7.74 -2.68
CA GLY A 26 8.06 -8.04 -2.85
C GLY A 26 9.03 -6.87 -2.63
N VAL A 27 8.55 -5.70 -2.24
CA VAL A 27 9.41 -4.54 -1.95
C VAL A 27 9.59 -4.38 -0.45
N ASP A 28 10.84 -4.33 -0.01
CA ASP A 28 11.22 -4.08 1.39
C ASP A 28 11.40 -2.58 1.65
N ILE A 29 10.34 -1.96 2.18
CA ILE A 29 10.36 -0.58 2.64
C ILE A 29 9.91 -0.60 4.10
N SER A 30 10.87 -0.48 5.01
CA SER A 30 10.65 -0.58 6.46
C SER A 30 10.19 0.73 7.12
N ASP A 31 10.38 1.85 6.45
CA ASP A 31 10.37 3.18 7.07
C ASP A 31 9.13 4.00 6.70
N ILE A 32 8.02 3.30 6.42
CA ILE A 32 6.78 3.97 6.03
C ILE A 32 6.06 4.47 7.30
N GLN A 33 5.80 5.77 7.37
CA GLN A 33 5.01 6.39 8.43
C GLN A 33 3.53 6.40 8.10
N VAL A 34 3.17 6.46 6.82
CA VAL A 34 1.77 6.57 6.38
C VAL A 34 1.51 5.65 5.20
N VAL A 35 0.45 4.84 5.32
CA VAL A 35 -0.19 4.17 4.19
C VAL A 35 -1.59 4.75 4.03
N TYR A 36 -1.90 5.19 2.81
CA TYR A 36 -3.20 5.71 2.47
C TYR A 36 -3.79 4.91 1.32
N HIS A 37 -4.95 4.33 1.56
CA HIS A 37 -5.75 3.64 0.56
C HIS A 37 -6.81 4.59 0.04
N HIS A 38 -6.72 4.94 -1.24
CA HIS A 38 -7.75 5.75 -1.90
C HIS A 38 -9.07 4.99 -2.09
N ALA A 39 -8.99 3.66 -2.20
CA ALA A 39 -10.12 2.76 -2.30
C ALA A 39 -9.81 1.45 -1.54
N PRO A 40 -10.83 0.67 -1.13
CA PRO A 40 -10.64 -0.60 -0.43
C PRO A 40 -9.78 -1.62 -1.19
N SER A 41 -8.99 -2.40 -0.45
CA SER A 41 -8.29 -3.58 -0.96
C SER A 41 -9.27 -4.70 -1.32
N GLY A 42 -8.80 -5.71 -2.07
CA GLY A 42 -9.64 -6.83 -2.50
C GLY A 42 -10.18 -7.65 -1.34
N LEU A 43 -9.33 -8.09 -0.42
CA LEU A 43 -9.73 -8.79 0.79
C LEU A 43 -9.08 -8.15 2.03
N LEU A 44 -9.64 -8.44 3.20
CA LEU A 44 -9.11 -7.99 4.48
C LEU A 44 -7.64 -8.41 4.71
N PRO A 45 -7.19 -9.64 4.39
CA PRO A 45 -5.79 -10.01 4.55
C PRO A 45 -4.84 -9.17 3.70
N ASP A 46 -5.27 -8.74 2.51
CA ASP A 46 -4.46 -7.83 1.68
C ASP A 46 -4.29 -6.49 2.35
N TYR A 47 -5.39 -5.93 2.85
CA TYR A 47 -5.36 -4.67 3.57
C TYR A 47 -4.41 -4.76 4.75
N VAL A 48 -4.49 -5.82 5.55
CA VAL A 48 -3.59 -6.08 6.69
C VAL A 48 -2.12 -6.16 6.24
N GLN A 49 -1.85 -6.90 5.16
CA GLN A 49 -0.48 -7.03 4.61
C GLN A 49 0.06 -5.67 4.11
N GLU A 50 -0.79 -4.90 3.44
CA GLU A 50 -0.44 -3.60 2.86
C GLU A 50 -0.14 -2.56 3.94
N ILE A 51 -0.98 -2.45 4.97
CA ILE A 51 -0.76 -1.53 6.10
C ILE A 51 0.36 -2.01 7.03
N GLY A 52 0.69 -3.31 7.05
CA GLY A 52 1.80 -3.88 7.83
C GLY A 52 3.20 -3.38 7.41
N ARG A 53 3.27 -2.43 6.48
CA ARG A 53 4.48 -1.66 6.12
C ARG A 53 4.73 -0.48 7.05
N VAL A 54 3.68 -0.03 7.72
CA VAL A 54 3.71 1.12 8.61
C VAL A 54 4.46 0.76 9.89
N ALA A 55 5.29 1.69 10.38
CA ALA A 55 5.93 1.60 11.71
C ALA A 55 6.70 0.30 12.00
N ARG A 56 7.38 -0.29 11.00
CA ARG A 56 8.16 -1.53 11.22
C ARG A 56 9.38 -1.35 12.12
N ARG A 57 9.92 -0.13 12.24
CA ARG A 57 11.00 0.19 13.19
C ARG A 57 10.44 0.66 14.52
N GLN A 58 11.08 0.25 15.61
CA GLN A 58 10.75 0.72 16.95
C GLN A 58 10.89 2.25 17.04
N GLY A 59 10.00 2.88 17.81
CA GLY A 59 9.99 4.32 18.02
C GLY A 59 9.38 5.14 16.87
N ILE A 60 8.81 4.49 15.84
CA ILE A 60 8.05 5.16 14.80
C ILE A 60 6.56 5.02 15.09
N ASN A 61 5.85 6.14 15.15
CA ASN A 61 4.38 6.14 15.07
C ASN A 61 3.98 6.09 13.60
N GLY A 62 2.97 5.29 13.30
CA GLY A 62 2.51 5.16 11.93
C GLY A 62 1.00 5.11 11.81
N PHE A 63 0.51 5.57 10.66
CA PHE A 63 -0.89 5.77 10.38
C PHE A 63 -1.31 5.03 9.12
N ALA A 64 -2.40 4.30 9.22
CA ALA A 64 -3.10 3.72 8.08
C ALA A 64 -4.47 4.39 7.96
N SER A 65 -4.81 4.85 6.76
CA SER A 65 -6.12 5.43 6.48
C SER A 65 -6.68 4.85 5.18
N LEU A 66 -7.99 4.68 5.16
CA LEU A 66 -8.74 4.12 4.03
C LEU A 66 -9.92 5.03 3.75
N ASN A 67 -9.98 5.53 2.53
CA ASN A 67 -11.19 6.14 1.99
C ASN A 67 -11.99 5.10 1.18
N TYR A 68 -13.30 5.32 1.12
CA TYR A 68 -14.20 4.53 0.30
C TYR A 68 -15.28 5.43 -0.32
N SER A 69 -15.76 5.00 -1.49
CA SER A 69 -16.88 5.57 -2.21
C SER A 69 -17.83 4.45 -2.65
N SER A 70 -19.12 4.77 -2.80
CA SER A 70 -20.08 3.82 -3.38
C SER A 70 -19.70 3.37 -4.79
N GLN A 71 -18.92 4.17 -5.52
CA GLN A 71 -18.43 3.83 -6.85
C GLN A 71 -17.36 2.73 -6.84
N ASP A 72 -16.69 2.49 -5.72
CA ASP A 72 -15.65 1.47 -5.59
C ASP A 72 -16.20 0.04 -5.75
N GLN A 73 -17.51 -0.15 -5.53
CA GLN A 73 -18.20 -1.41 -5.75
C GLN A 73 -18.02 -1.96 -7.19
N ARG A 74 -17.76 -1.07 -8.15
CA ARG A 74 -17.48 -1.46 -9.54
C ARG A 74 -16.21 -2.28 -9.68
N TYR A 75 -15.24 -2.09 -8.78
CA TYR A 75 -13.93 -2.75 -8.83
C TYR A 75 -13.83 -3.94 -7.89
N THR A 76 -14.77 -4.09 -6.95
CA THR A 76 -14.77 -5.14 -5.92
C THR A 76 -14.58 -6.54 -6.50
N LYS A 77 -15.29 -6.92 -7.57
CA LYS A 77 -15.13 -8.25 -8.20
C LYS A 77 -13.74 -8.48 -8.77
N ALA A 78 -13.15 -7.47 -9.43
CA ALA A 78 -11.81 -7.57 -9.99
C ALA A 78 -10.75 -7.67 -8.88
N LEU A 79 -10.88 -6.84 -7.84
CA LEU A 79 -9.96 -6.82 -6.70
C LEU A 79 -10.03 -8.11 -5.88
N HIS A 80 -11.24 -8.65 -5.64
CA HIS A 80 -11.42 -9.96 -5.03
C HIS A 80 -10.76 -11.07 -5.88
N GLY A 81 -11.01 -11.09 -7.19
CA GLY A 81 -10.42 -12.09 -8.09
C GLY A 81 -8.89 -12.08 -8.05
N MET A 82 -8.26 -10.90 -8.04
CA MET A 82 -6.79 -10.76 -7.92
C MET A 82 -6.23 -11.16 -6.55
N SER A 83 -7.08 -11.27 -5.53
CA SER A 83 -6.66 -11.54 -4.16
C SER A 83 -6.95 -12.97 -3.71
N ALA A 84 -7.82 -13.67 -4.45
CA ALA A 84 -8.12 -15.08 -4.26
C ALA A 84 -7.20 -16.02 -5.08
N LEU A 85 -6.30 -15.45 -5.89
CA LEU A 85 -5.23 -16.14 -6.61
C LEU A 85 -3.94 -16.13 -5.77
#